data_AF-A0A8T6V5P9-F1
#
_entry.id   AF-A0A8T6V5P9-F1
#
_cell.length_a   1.000
_cell.length_b   1.000
_cell.length_c   1.000
_cell.angle_alpha   90.00
_cell.angle_beta   90.00
_cell.angle_gamma   90.00
#
_symmetry.space_group_name_H-M   'P 1'
#
loop_
_entity.id
_entity.type
_entity.pdbx_description
1 polymer ?
#
loop_
_entity_poly.entity_id
_entity_poly.type
_entity_poly.pdbx_seq_one_letter_code
_entity_poly.pdbx_strand_id
1 'polypeptide(L)'
;MAVPTDIQEHVEKHIKLMVSQTESYLPFLKVAYPYSKNLADACYSLIVGSALTVFMNQYAMRMRYPKEEEFSEFGKMVAKYREQIDQFFK
;
A
#
# COMPACT_ATOMS: atom_id res chain seq x y z
N MET A 1 3.71 -12.13 -15.94
CA MET A 1 3.72 -10.94 -15.07
C MET A 1 5.18 -10.60 -14.83
N ALA A 2 5.56 -9.32 -14.86
CA ALA A 2 6.93 -8.88 -14.67
C ALA A 2 7.40 -9.17 -13.23
N VAL A 3 6.51 -9.01 -12.25
CA VAL A 3 6.75 -9.37 -10.85
C VAL A 3 6.53 -10.88 -10.62
N PRO A 4 7.45 -11.59 -9.95
CA PRO A 4 7.26 -12.97 -9.53
C PRO A 4 6.01 -13.15 -8.64
N THR A 5 5.26 -14.23 -8.85
CA THR A 5 3.97 -14.49 -8.18
C THR A 5 4.07 -14.50 -6.66
N ASP A 6 5.13 -15.10 -6.11
CA ASP A 6 5.40 -15.16 -4.67
C ASP A 6 5.63 -13.77 -4.05
N ILE A 7 6.34 -12.88 -4.77
CA ILE A 7 6.52 -11.49 -4.35
C ILE A 7 5.20 -10.75 -4.41
N GLN A 8 4.43 -10.92 -5.49
CA GLN A 8 3.13 -10.29 -5.65
C GLN A 8 2.17 -10.70 -4.53
N GLU A 9 2.01 -11.99 -4.25
CA GLU A 9 1.13 -12.48 -3.20
C GLU A 9 1.51 -11.95 -1.82
N HIS A 10 2.82 -11.92 -1.54
CA HIS A 10 3.34 -11.39 -0.28
C HIS A 10 3.03 -9.90 -0.11
N VAL A 11 3.25 -9.09 -1.14
CA VAL A 11 2.99 -7.65 -1.12
C VAL A 11 1.49 -7.36 -1.07
N GLU A 12 0.67 -8.08 -1.84
CA GLU A 12 -0.79 -7.93 -1.78
C GLU A 12 -1.36 -8.28 -0.40
N LYS A 13 -0.83 -9.33 0.25
CA LYS A 13 -1.23 -9.69 1.63
C LYS A 13 -0.90 -8.57 2.61
N HIS A 14 0.27 -7.94 2.47
CA HIS A 14 0.66 -6.79 3.29
C HIS A 14 -0.26 -5.59 3.06
N ILE A 15 -0.57 -5.24 1.81
CA ILE A 15 -1.48 -4.14 1.48
C ILE A 15 -2.86 -4.39 2.08
N LYS A 16 -3.43 -5.58 1.90
CA LYS A 16 -4.74 -5.94 2.46
C LYS A 16 -4.78 -5.82 3.98
N LEU A 17 -3.71 -6.24 4.66
CA LEU A 17 -3.59 -6.08 6.11
C LEU A 17 -3.60 -4.61 6.50
N MET A 18 -2.79 -3.77 5.86
CA MET A 18 -2.71 -2.34 6.15
C MET A 18 -4.03 -1.60 5.88
N VAL A 19 -4.74 -1.98 4.82
CA VAL A 19 -6.08 -1.44 4.51
C VAL A 19 -7.08 -1.81 5.60
N SER A 20 -7.13 -3.08 6.02
CA SER A 20 -8.02 -3.54 7.10
C SER A 20 -7.68 -2.89 8.45
N GLN A 21 -6.40 -2.71 8.75
CA GLN A 21 -5.98 -1.97 9.94
C GLN A 21 -6.44 -0.51 9.86
N THR A 22 -6.31 0.13 8.69
CA THR A 22 -6.77 1.51 8.49
C THR A 22 -8.22 1.71 8.83
N GLU A 23 -9.08 0.80 8.38
CA GLU A 23 -10.49 0.80 8.74
C GLU A 23 -10.70 0.72 10.26
N SER A 24 -9.97 -0.18 10.94
CA SER A 24 -10.10 -0.38 12.39
C SER A 24 -9.70 0.82 13.24
N TYR A 25 -8.72 1.63 12.79
CA TYR A 25 -8.22 2.79 13.53
C TYR A 25 -8.74 4.14 13.00
N LEU A 26 -9.77 4.17 12.14
CA LEU A 26 -10.41 5.41 11.69
C LEU A 26 -10.82 6.36 12.82
N PRO A 27 -11.39 5.90 13.95
CA PRO A 27 -11.73 6.80 15.05
C PRO A 27 -10.51 7.52 15.62
N PHE A 28 -9.39 6.80 15.76
CA PHE A 28 -8.13 7.39 16.20
C PHE A 28 -7.63 8.44 15.20
N LEU A 29 -7.66 8.16 13.90
CA LEU A 29 -7.21 9.12 12.89
C LEU A 29 -7.98 10.43 12.92
N LYS A 30 -9.30 10.37 13.09
CA LYS A 30 -10.16 11.58 13.18
C LYS A 30 -9.82 12.43 14.41
N VAL A 31 -9.47 11.79 15.53
CA VAL A 31 -9.08 12.49 16.77
C VAL A 31 -7.65 13.03 16.69
N ALA A 32 -6.71 12.26 16.14
CA ALA A 32 -5.31 12.64 16.04
C ALA A 32 -5.07 13.73 14.99
N TYR A 33 -5.89 13.78 13.94
CA TYR A 33 -5.74 14.71 12.81
C TYR A 33 -7.03 15.51 12.54
N PRO A 34 -7.53 16.30 13.51
CA PRO A 34 -8.88 16.88 13.46
C PRO A 34 -9.06 17.95 12.37
N TYR A 35 -7.96 18.50 11.84
CA TYR A 35 -7.98 19.56 10.82
C TYR A 35 -7.56 19.08 9.43
N SER A 36 -7.24 17.78 9.27
CA SER A 36 -6.84 17.25 7.99
C SER A 36 -8.04 17.16 7.05
N LYS A 37 -7.91 17.75 5.86
CA LYS A 37 -8.92 17.71 4.80
C LYS A 37 -8.72 16.54 3.83
N ASN A 38 -7.64 15.77 3.99
CA ASN A 38 -7.25 14.77 3.03
C ASN A 38 -6.60 13.54 3.70
N LEU A 39 -7.31 12.97 4.67
CA LEU A 39 -6.86 11.76 5.36
C LEU A 39 -6.81 10.53 4.45
N ALA A 40 -7.67 10.48 3.43
CA ALA A 40 -7.64 9.42 2.43
C ALA A 40 -6.30 9.38 1.68
N ASP A 41 -5.81 10.52 1.15
CA ASP A 41 -4.50 10.58 0.47
C ASP A 41 -3.35 10.26 1.43
N ALA A 42 -3.43 10.74 2.67
CA ALA A 42 -2.40 10.48 3.67
C ALA A 42 -2.30 8.98 3.99
N CYS A 43 -3.44 8.32 4.22
CA CYS A 43 -3.47 6.88 4.48
C CYS A 43 -3.03 6.08 3.25
N TYR A 44 -3.52 6.44 2.06
CA TYR A 44 -3.11 5.81 0.81
C TYR A 44 -1.59 5.90 0.61
N SER A 45 -1.01 7.09 0.79
CA SER A 45 0.43 7.32 0.64
C SER A 45 1.24 6.52 1.64
N LEU A 46 0.79 6.43 2.90
CA LEU A 46 1.43 5.62 3.94
C LEU A 46 1.41 4.13 3.58
N ILE A 47 0.27 3.62 3.15
CA ILE A 47 0.11 2.21 2.76
C ILE A 47 1.00 1.89 1.56
N VAL A 48 0.99 2.74 0.52
CA VAL A 48 1.83 2.57 -0.68
C VAL A 48 3.32 2.61 -0.32
N GLY A 49 3.76 3.58 0.49
CA GLY A 49 5.16 3.67 0.92
C GLY A 49 5.61 2.46 1.75
N SER A 50 4.73 1.96 2.63
CA SER A 50 4.97 0.74 3.39
C SER A 50 5.08 -0.48 2.47
N ALA A 51 4.14 -0.64 1.53
CA ALA A 51 4.14 -1.73 0.55
C ALA A 51 5.36 -1.69 -0.37
N LEU A 52 5.82 -0.50 -0.77
CA LEU A 52 7.03 -0.32 -1.58
C LEU A 52 8.26 -0.83 -0.83
N THR A 53 8.37 -0.53 0.46
CA THR A 53 9.47 -1.05 1.30
C THR A 53 9.46 -2.57 1.35
N VAL A 54 8.29 -3.19 1.53
CA VAL A 54 8.13 -4.66 1.51
C VAL A 54 8.51 -5.23 0.14
N PHE A 55 8.04 -4.62 -0.94
CA PHE A 55 8.36 -5.01 -2.31
C PHE A 55 9.88 -4.96 -2.56
N MET A 56 10.53 -3.85 -2.24
CA MET A 56 11.98 -3.69 -2.37
C MET A 56 12.75 -4.75 -1.55
N ASN A 57 12.31 -5.02 -0.32
CA ASN A 57 12.95 -6.03 0.53
C ASN A 57 12.87 -7.44 -0.08
N GLN A 58 11.76 -7.80 -0.73
CA GLN A 58 11.66 -9.08 -1.42
C GLN A 58 12.71 -9.22 -2.54
N TYR A 59 12.97 -8.16 -3.31
CA TYR A 59 14.04 -8.18 -4.31
C TYR A 59 15.43 -8.19 -3.69
N ALA A 60 15.65 -7.40 -2.63
CA ALA A 60 16.92 -7.36 -1.91
C ALA A 60 17.30 -8.72 -1.31
N MET A 61 16.34 -9.45 -0.74
CA MET A 61 16.53 -10.82 -0.23
C MET A 61 16.97 -11.81 -1.33
N ARG A 62 16.69 -11.50 -2.60
CA ARG A 62 17.09 -12.28 -3.77
C ARG A 62 18.36 -11.73 -4.44
N MET A 63 19.03 -10.76 -3.80
CA MET A 63 20.19 -10.04 -4.34
C MET A 63 19.91 -9.40 -5.71
N ARG A 64 18.69 -8.89 -5.89
CA ARG A 64 18.24 -8.22 -7.11
C ARG A 64 17.64 -6.86 -6.78
N TYR A 65 17.49 -6.03 -7.79
CA TYR A 65 16.72 -4.80 -7.75
C TYR A 65 15.54 -4.92 -8.72
N PRO A 66 14.37 -4.31 -8.42
CA PRO A 66 13.28 -4.29 -9.38
C PRO A 66 13.66 -3.44 -10.61
N LYS A 67 13.24 -3.89 -11.78
CA LYS A 67 13.30 -3.18 -13.05
C LYS A 67 12.08 -2.28 -13.22
N GLU A 68 12.13 -1.42 -14.22
CA GLU A 68 11.05 -0.48 -14.55
C GLU A 68 9.69 -1.17 -14.73
N GLU A 69 9.65 -2.30 -15.44
CA GLU A 69 8.42 -3.07 -15.66
C GLU A 69 7.82 -3.60 -14.34
N GLU A 70 8.68 -4.04 -13.42
CA GLU A 70 8.29 -4.54 -12.10
C GLU A 70 7.75 -3.42 -11.20
N PHE A 71 8.34 -2.21 -11.29
CA PHE A 71 7.78 -1.01 -10.63
C PHE A 71 6.44 -0.58 -11.22
N SER A 72 6.29 -0.65 -12.55
CA SER A 72 5.02 -0.33 -13.23
C SER A 72 3.91 -1.29 -12.78
N GLU A 73 4.22 -2.58 -12.65
CA GLU A 73 3.27 -3.58 -12.16
C GLU A 73 2.95 -3.40 -10.67
N PHE A 74 3.93 -3.05 -9.82
CA PHE A 74 3.67 -2.64 -8.45
C PHE A 74 2.71 -1.44 -8.39
N GLY A 75 2.91 -0.42 -9.24
CA GLY A 75 2.02 0.73 -9.34
C GLY A 75 0.57 0.34 -9.66
N LYS A 76 0.38 -0.57 -10.62
CA LYS A 76 -0.94 -1.12 -10.96
C LYS A 76 -1.55 -1.94 -9.81
N MET A 77 -0.72 -2.63 -9.03
CA MET A 77 -1.17 -3.43 -7.89
C MET A 77 -1.74 -2.53 -6.78
N VAL A 78 -1.02 -1.48 -6.39
CA VAL A 78 -1.48 -0.57 -5.32
C VAL A 78 -2.65 0.31 -5.74
N ALA A 79 -2.72 0.70 -7.02
CA ALA A 79 -3.80 1.54 -7.55
C ALA A 79 -5.20 0.94 -7.34
N LYS A 80 -5.31 -0.40 -7.32
CA LYS A 80 -6.58 -1.11 -7.07
C LYS A 80 -7.22 -0.80 -5.72
N TYR A 81 -6.42 -0.40 -4.73
CA TYR A 81 -6.90 -0.16 -3.36
C TYR A 81 -7.28 1.30 -3.12
N ARG A 82 -7.06 2.19 -4.09
CA ARG A 82 -7.30 3.62 -3.94
C ARG A 82 -8.76 3.91 -3.60
N GLU A 83 -9.69 3.35 -4.38
CA GLU A 83 -11.13 3.58 -4.21
C GLU A 83 -11.63 3.06 -2.86
N GLN A 84 -11.13 1.90 -2.41
CA GLN A 84 -11.48 1.33 -1.11
C GLN A 84 -11.06 2.26 0.04
N ILE A 85 -9.85 2.82 -0.02
CA ILE A 85 -9.35 3.73 1.02
C ILE A 85 -10.14 5.05 1.00
N ASP A 86 -10.50 5.57 -0.16
CA ASP A 86 -11.33 6.77 -0.26
C ASP A 86 -12.71 6.57 0.40
N GLN A 87 -13.29 5.37 0.31
CA GLN A 87 -14.59 5.06 0.93
C GLN A 87 -14.58 5.10 2.46
N PHE A 88 -13.43 4.91 3.11
CA PHE A 88 -13.34 4.99 4.58
C PHE A 88 -13.54 6.40 5.15
N PHE A 89 -13.38 7.43 4.31
CA PHE A 89 -13.41 8.84 4.71
C PHE A 89 -14.55 9.64 4.07
N LYS A 90 -15.43 8.99 3.30
CA LYS A 90 -16.70 9.55 2.82
C LYS A 90 -17.80 9.39 3.87
#